data_AF-A0A2N2ADE4-F1
#
_entry.id   AF-A0A2N2ADE4-F1
#
_cell.length_a   1.000
_cell.length_b   1.000
_cell.length_c   1.000
_cell.angle_alpha   90.00
_cell.angle_beta   90.00
_cell.angle_gamma   90.00
#
_symmetry.space_group_name_H-M   'P 1'
#
loop_
_entity.id
_entity.type
_entity.pdbx_description
1 polymer ?
#
loop_
_entity_poly.entity_id
_entity_poly.type
_entity_poly.pdbx_seq_one_letter_code
_entity_poly.pdbx_strand_id
1 'polypeptide(L)'
;MTSKDEPDHGPRLSGEEYDRAIVALYSDMPPVPSRQQRRELRRRELDLAIDHRLGRGFPRARRDALWAVQQKVERRRLRLMFKYLLRRFFSKSLVRDAQGLAGYLVEAYATVLNQAELEQFFGREEARHPALPIDPEQLGK
;
A
#
# COMPACT_ATOMS: atom_id res chain seq x y z
N MET A 1 -30.75 -2.55 -10.74
CA MET A 1 -29.69 -3.07 -11.63
C MET A 1 -28.61 -3.65 -10.73
N THR A 2 -28.53 -4.96 -10.64
CA THR A 2 -27.66 -5.70 -9.71
C THR A 2 -26.22 -5.70 -10.22
N SER A 3 -25.31 -5.10 -9.44
CA SER A 3 -23.86 -5.10 -9.67
C SER A 3 -23.35 -6.55 -9.63
N LYS A 4 -23.23 -7.20 -10.79
CA LYS A 4 -22.92 -8.64 -10.89
C LYS A 4 -21.42 -8.97 -10.90
N ASP A 5 -20.52 -8.00 -10.73
CA ASP A 5 -19.08 -8.25 -10.78
C ASP A 5 -18.32 -7.53 -9.65
N GLU A 6 -18.87 -7.50 -8.42
CA GLU A 6 -17.99 -7.29 -7.27
C GLU A 6 -17.34 -8.63 -6.90
N PRO A 7 -16.00 -8.72 -6.95
CA PRO A 7 -15.30 -9.92 -6.54
C PRO A 7 -15.55 -10.16 -5.04
N ASP A 8 -16.27 -11.23 -4.74
CA ASP A 8 -16.62 -11.62 -3.37
C ASP A 8 -15.61 -12.65 -2.86
N HIS A 9 -14.69 -12.19 -2.01
CA HIS A 9 -13.75 -13.07 -1.29
C HIS A 9 -14.21 -13.32 0.14
N GLY A 10 -15.52 -13.34 0.39
CA GLY A 10 -16.12 -13.59 1.70
C GLY A 10 -16.19 -12.33 2.58
N PRO A 11 -16.49 -12.50 3.88
CA PRO A 11 -16.76 -11.38 4.76
C PRO A 11 -15.56 -10.45 4.88
N ARG A 12 -15.82 -9.15 4.77
CA ARG A 12 -14.84 -8.10 4.98
C ARG A 12 -14.80 -7.69 6.45
N LEU A 13 -13.65 -7.22 6.92
CA LEU A 13 -13.61 -6.49 8.20
C LEU A 13 -14.49 -5.24 8.05
N SER A 14 -15.29 -4.94 9.07
CA SER A 14 -15.89 -3.60 9.16
C SER A 14 -14.80 -2.55 9.43
N GLY A 15 -15.12 -1.27 9.19
CA GLY A 15 -14.18 -0.18 9.51
C GLY A 15 -13.75 -0.21 10.98
N GLU A 16 -14.70 -0.42 11.90
CA GLU A 16 -14.41 -0.51 13.34
C GLU A 16 -13.60 -1.77 13.72
N GLU A 17 -13.82 -2.90 13.03
CA GLU A 17 -12.99 -4.10 13.23
C GLU A 17 -11.56 -3.87 12.73
N TYR A 18 -11.43 -3.24 11.56
CA TYR A 18 -10.13 -2.89 10.98
C TYR A 18 -9.37 -1.92 11.88
N ASP A 19 -9.99 -0.84 12.34
CA ASP A 19 -9.36 0.16 13.20
C ASP A 19 -8.90 -0.46 14.53
N ARG A 20 -9.74 -1.29 15.16
CA ARG A 20 -9.35 -2.03 16.38
C ARG A 20 -8.19 -2.98 16.12
N ALA A 21 -8.19 -3.69 14.99
CA ALA A 21 -7.12 -4.61 14.64
C ALA A 21 -5.79 -3.87 14.39
N ILE A 22 -5.83 -2.69 13.77
CA ILE A 22 -4.65 -1.83 13.59
C ILE A 22 -4.13 -1.32 14.93
N VAL A 23 -5.00 -0.80 15.81
CA VAL A 23 -4.57 -0.34 17.14
C VAL A 23 -3.93 -1.48 17.94
N ALA A 24 -4.54 -2.67 17.93
CA ALA A 24 -3.98 -3.83 18.62
C ALA A 24 -2.62 -4.23 18.05
N LEU A 25 -2.48 -4.24 16.72
CA LEU A 25 -1.24 -4.59 16.03
C LEU A 25 -0.05 -3.70 16.43
N TYR A 26 -0.29 -2.41 16.70
CA TYR A 26 0.74 -1.47 17.14
C TYR A 26 0.97 -1.47 18.66
N SER A 27 -0.04 -1.84 19.44
CA SER A 27 0.03 -1.83 20.91
C SER A 27 1.02 -2.85 21.47
N ASP A 28 1.22 -3.97 20.76
CA ASP A 28 2.13 -5.05 21.13
C ASP A 28 3.59 -4.83 20.68
N MET A 29 3.89 -3.68 20.06
CA MET A 29 5.22 -3.44 19.49
C MET A 29 6.21 -2.92 20.54
N PRO A 30 7.46 -3.45 20.54
CA PRO A 30 8.50 -2.92 21.40
C PRO A 30 8.86 -1.48 20.98
N PRO A 31 9.30 -0.62 21.92
CA PRO A 31 9.64 0.78 21.64
C PRO A 31 10.65 0.98 20.51
N VAL A 32 11.60 0.04 20.37
CA VAL A 32 12.59 0.03 19.29
C VAL A 32 12.51 -1.30 18.54
N PRO A 33 11.70 -1.40 17.49
CA PRO A 33 11.53 -2.66 16.78
C PRO A 33 12.69 -2.97 15.84
N SER A 34 13.08 -4.24 15.83
CA SER A 34 14.06 -4.77 14.89
C SER A 34 13.57 -4.63 13.44
N ARG A 35 14.49 -4.83 12.48
CA ARG A 35 14.13 -4.82 11.05
C ARG A 35 13.14 -5.93 10.70
N GLN A 36 13.26 -7.10 11.33
CA GLN A 36 12.36 -8.22 11.11
C GLN A 36 10.96 -7.92 11.67
N GLN A 37 10.87 -7.41 12.90
CA GLN A 37 9.58 -7.04 13.50
C GLN A 37 8.85 -5.98 12.67
N ARG A 38 9.56 -4.96 12.17
CA ARG A 38 8.97 -3.95 11.26
C ARG A 38 8.48 -4.55 9.95
N ARG A 39 9.15 -5.58 9.44
CA ARG A 39 8.74 -6.27 8.21
C ARG A 39 7.50 -7.13 8.45
N GLU A 40 7.44 -7.83 9.56
CA GLU A 40 6.28 -8.63 9.97
C GLU A 40 5.07 -7.74 10.25
N LEU A 41 5.26 -6.62 10.94
CA LEU A 41 4.24 -5.60 11.17
C LEU A 41 3.60 -5.15 9.85
N ARG A 42 4.42 -4.70 8.89
CA ARG A 42 3.91 -4.26 7.57
C ARG A 42 3.21 -5.35 6.78
N ARG A 43 3.63 -6.62 6.93
CA ARG A 43 2.93 -7.74 6.30
C ARG A 43 1.54 -7.93 6.92
N ARG A 44 1.44 -7.85 8.25
CA ARG A 44 0.16 -7.95 8.97
C ARG A 44 -0.77 -6.77 8.65
N GLU A 45 -0.25 -5.56 8.50
CA GLU A 45 -1.01 -4.41 8.03
C GLU A 45 -1.59 -4.63 6.62
N LEU A 46 -0.77 -5.13 5.69
CA LEU A 46 -1.25 -5.47 4.35
C LEU A 46 -2.36 -6.52 4.41
N ASP A 47 -2.19 -7.57 5.22
CA ASP A 47 -3.20 -8.62 5.39
C ASP A 47 -4.52 -8.05 5.94
N LEU A 48 -4.47 -7.15 6.93
CA LEU A 48 -5.66 -6.46 7.47
C LEU A 48 -6.31 -5.55 6.43
N ALA A 49 -5.53 -4.84 5.62
CA ALA A 49 -6.06 -4.00 4.55
C ALA A 49 -6.76 -4.85 3.48
N ILE A 50 -6.20 -6.02 3.14
CA ILE A 50 -6.84 -7.00 2.24
C ILE A 50 -8.15 -7.50 2.84
N ASP A 51 -8.16 -7.86 4.13
CA ASP A 51 -9.37 -8.36 4.81
C ASP A 51 -10.47 -7.31 4.85
N HIS A 52 -10.13 -6.04 5.04
CA HIS A 52 -11.07 -4.92 5.05
C HIS A 52 -11.58 -4.56 3.64
N ARG A 53 -10.71 -4.56 2.63
CA ARG A 53 -11.06 -4.10 1.28
C ARG A 53 -11.63 -5.22 0.39
N LEU A 54 -10.97 -6.37 0.38
CA LEU A 54 -11.24 -7.47 -0.56
C LEU A 54 -11.96 -8.64 0.10
N GLY A 55 -11.72 -8.87 1.39
CA GLY A 55 -12.38 -9.91 2.18
C GLY A 55 -11.41 -10.95 2.74
N ARG A 56 -11.80 -11.59 3.85
CA ARG A 56 -10.96 -12.54 4.61
C ARG A 56 -10.60 -13.79 3.79
N GLY A 57 -11.42 -14.18 2.83
CA GLY A 57 -11.19 -15.32 1.94
C GLY A 57 -10.26 -15.03 0.76
N PHE A 58 -9.66 -13.84 0.66
CA PHE A 58 -8.78 -13.52 -0.46
C PHE A 58 -7.60 -14.51 -0.56
N PRO A 59 -7.32 -15.11 -1.74
CA PRO A 59 -6.41 -16.25 -1.87
C PRO A 59 -5.00 -15.99 -1.34
N ARG A 60 -4.48 -16.92 -0.53
CA ARG A 60 -3.16 -16.77 0.12
C ARG A 60 -2.02 -16.53 -0.87
N ALA A 61 -2.01 -17.27 -1.99
CA ALA A 61 -1.01 -17.09 -3.04
C ALA A 61 -0.99 -15.65 -3.61
N ARG A 62 -2.17 -15.02 -3.70
CA ARG A 62 -2.29 -13.64 -4.18
C ARG A 62 -1.88 -12.63 -3.11
N ARG A 63 -2.17 -12.88 -1.83
CA ARG A 63 -1.62 -12.08 -0.71
C ARG A 63 -0.10 -12.06 -0.73
N ASP A 64 0.52 -13.22 -0.93
CA ASP A 64 1.98 -13.34 -1.00
C ASP A 64 2.56 -12.61 -2.22
N ALA A 65 1.85 -12.63 -3.36
CA ALA A 65 2.22 -11.86 -4.54
C ALA A 65 2.11 -10.33 -4.29
N LEU A 66 1.04 -9.86 -3.65
CA LEU A 66 0.89 -8.46 -3.24
C LEU A 66 2.01 -8.03 -2.29
N TRP A 67 2.37 -8.88 -1.34
CA TRP A 67 3.49 -8.62 -0.44
C TRP A 67 4.83 -8.53 -1.16
N ALA A 68 5.05 -9.35 -2.19
CA ALA A 68 6.24 -9.25 -3.04
C ALA A 68 6.26 -7.95 -3.83
N VAL A 69 5.11 -7.49 -4.34
CA VAL A 69 4.96 -6.22 -5.03
C VAL A 69 5.26 -5.04 -4.09
N GLN A 70 4.66 -5.02 -2.90
CA GLN A 70 4.90 -3.99 -1.89
C GLN A 70 6.39 -3.88 -1.53
N GLN A 71 7.07 -5.01 -1.33
CA GLN A 71 8.51 -5.01 -1.06
C GLN A 71 9.34 -4.44 -2.22
N LYS A 72 8.95 -4.70 -3.49
CA LYS A 72 9.64 -4.11 -4.66
C LYS A 72 9.44 -2.60 -4.71
N VAL A 73 8.22 -2.13 -4.48
CA VAL A 73 7.89 -0.70 -4.43
C VAL A 73 8.67 0.00 -3.31
N GLU A 74 8.70 -0.56 -2.11
CA GLU A 74 9.42 0.02 -0.98
C GLU A 74 10.93 0.13 -1.24
N ARG A 75 11.56 -0.90 -1.80
CA ARG A 75 12.98 -0.82 -2.19
C ARG A 75 13.22 0.29 -3.20
N ARG A 76 12.31 0.47 -4.17
CA ARG A 76 12.40 1.53 -5.18
C ARG A 76 12.21 2.91 -4.55
N ARG A 77 11.25 3.07 -3.63
CA ARG A 77 11.01 4.30 -2.87
C ARG A 77 12.23 4.66 -2.00
N LEU A 78 12.79 3.69 -1.27
CA LEU A 78 14.00 3.88 -0.46
C LEU A 78 15.20 4.27 -1.33
N ARG A 79 15.36 3.64 -2.50
CA ARG A 79 16.41 4.00 -3.46
C ARG A 79 16.24 5.42 -3.99
N LEU A 80 15.01 5.84 -4.26
CA LEU A 80 14.71 7.21 -4.67
C LEU A 80 14.97 8.19 -3.52
N MET A 81 14.50 7.92 -2.30
CA MET A 81 14.82 8.75 -1.12
C MET A 81 16.32 8.85 -0.88
N PHE A 82 17.07 7.76 -1.02
CA PHE A 82 18.52 7.78 -0.90
C PHE A 82 19.16 8.62 -2.00
N LYS A 83 18.69 8.50 -3.25
CA LYS A 83 19.09 9.35 -4.37
C LYS A 83 18.76 10.83 -4.11
N TYR A 84 17.61 11.15 -3.49
CA TYR A 84 17.23 12.50 -3.08
C TYR A 84 18.14 13.03 -1.97
N LEU A 85 18.45 12.22 -0.95
CA LEU A 85 19.33 12.59 0.16
C LEU A 85 20.76 12.89 -0.33
N LEU A 86 21.28 12.05 -1.24
CA LEU A 86 22.55 12.28 -1.94
C LEU A 86 22.50 13.51 -2.86
N ARG A 87 21.35 13.80 -3.47
CA ARG A 87 21.13 14.97 -4.34
C ARG A 87 20.81 16.26 -3.60
N ARG A 88 20.52 16.25 -2.29
CA ARG A 88 20.53 17.50 -1.50
C ARG A 88 21.91 18.19 -1.57
N PHE A 89 22.95 17.46 -1.97
CA PHE A 89 24.26 17.99 -2.33
C PHE A 89 24.43 18.39 -3.81
N PHE A 90 23.55 17.97 -4.74
CA PHE A 90 23.66 18.20 -6.20
C PHE A 90 22.28 18.43 -6.87
N SER A 91 22.08 19.63 -7.40
CA SER A 91 20.83 20.38 -7.63
C SER A 91 19.83 19.94 -8.75
N LYS A 92 18.59 20.48 -8.62
CA LYS A 92 17.59 21.00 -9.60
C LYS A 92 17.05 20.12 -10.75
N SER A 93 16.33 19.06 -10.43
CA SER A 93 15.18 18.56 -11.24
C SER A 93 14.40 17.58 -10.35
N LEU A 94 13.17 17.17 -10.70
CA LEU A 94 12.40 16.04 -10.12
C LEU A 94 11.08 16.35 -9.35
N VAL A 95 10.29 17.34 -9.76
CA VAL A 95 8.85 17.36 -9.40
C VAL A 95 8.07 16.25 -10.17
N ARG A 96 8.66 15.70 -11.24
CA ARG A 96 8.02 14.72 -12.15
C ARG A 96 8.04 13.26 -11.66
N ASP A 97 8.89 12.91 -10.70
CA ASP A 97 9.11 11.51 -10.30
C ASP A 97 8.08 10.99 -9.29
N ALA A 98 7.39 11.87 -8.56
CA ALA A 98 6.41 11.49 -7.54
C ALA A 98 5.11 10.93 -8.15
N GLN A 99 4.59 11.54 -9.22
CA GLN A 99 3.40 11.03 -9.92
C GLN A 99 3.66 9.65 -10.58
N GLY A 100 4.88 9.41 -11.06
CA GLY A 100 5.26 8.11 -11.62
C GLY A 100 5.28 6.97 -10.60
N LEU A 101 5.39 7.26 -9.30
CA LEU A 101 5.45 6.23 -8.27
C LEU A 101 4.08 5.67 -7.89
N ALA A 102 3.05 6.52 -7.81
CA ALA A 102 1.69 6.02 -7.59
C ALA A 102 1.21 5.24 -8.82
N GLY A 103 1.48 5.72 -10.05
CA GLY A 103 1.18 4.98 -11.28
C GLY A 103 1.83 3.60 -11.30
N TYR A 104 3.11 3.54 -10.95
CA TYR A 104 3.83 2.29 -10.81
C TYR A 104 3.25 1.36 -9.73
N LEU A 105 2.72 1.91 -8.63
CA LEU A 105 2.09 1.13 -7.57
C LEU A 105 0.82 0.42 -8.07
N VAL A 106 -0.06 1.16 -8.75
CA VAL A 106 -1.30 0.61 -9.33
C VAL A 106 -0.96 -0.40 -10.43
N GLU A 107 -0.05 -0.09 -11.34
CA GLU A 107 0.41 -1.02 -12.39
C GLU A 107 0.99 -2.31 -11.80
N ALA A 108 1.81 -2.20 -10.75
CA ALA A 108 2.41 -3.37 -10.14
C ALA A 108 1.36 -4.23 -9.41
N TYR A 109 0.36 -3.62 -8.76
CA TYR A 109 -0.75 -4.35 -8.16
C TYR A 109 -1.69 -4.95 -9.22
N ALA A 110 -1.83 -4.32 -10.38
CA ALA A 110 -2.62 -4.84 -11.50
C ALA A 110 -2.07 -6.14 -12.10
N THR A 111 -0.81 -6.48 -11.84
CA THR A 111 -0.26 -7.80 -12.18
C THR A 111 -0.82 -8.93 -11.31
N VAL A 112 -1.43 -8.61 -10.17
CA VAL A 112 -1.95 -9.56 -9.18
C VAL A 112 -3.46 -9.45 -9.00
N LEU A 113 -4.00 -8.23 -9.08
CA LEU A 113 -5.42 -7.91 -8.90
C LEU A 113 -6.11 -7.71 -10.25
N ASN A 114 -7.36 -8.15 -10.36
CA ASN A 114 -8.20 -7.78 -11.49
C ASN A 114 -8.70 -6.32 -11.33
N GLN A 115 -9.30 -5.77 -12.39
CA GLN A 115 -9.72 -4.37 -12.40
C GLN A 115 -10.72 -4.03 -11.29
N ALA A 116 -11.67 -4.93 -11.00
CA ALA A 116 -12.68 -4.71 -9.96
C ALA A 116 -12.06 -4.73 -8.56
N GLU A 117 -11.08 -5.62 -8.31
CA GLU A 117 -10.33 -5.67 -7.05
C GLU A 117 -9.41 -4.46 -6.89
N LEU A 118 -8.81 -3.95 -7.98
CA LEU A 118 -8.01 -2.72 -7.92
C LEU A 118 -8.87 -1.52 -7.50
N GLU A 119 -10.03 -1.34 -8.14
CA GLU A 119 -10.98 -0.28 -7.79
C GLU A 119 -11.49 -0.41 -6.35
N GLN A 120 -11.58 -1.63 -5.83
CA GLN A 120 -12.00 -1.88 -4.46
C GLN A 120 -10.87 -1.69 -3.44
N PHE A 121 -9.63 -2.04 -3.80
CA PHE A 121 -8.47 -1.94 -2.92
C PHE A 121 -7.96 -0.51 -2.79
N PHE A 122 -7.81 0.21 -3.91
CA PHE A 122 -7.35 1.61 -3.93
C PHE A 122 -8.51 2.62 -3.90
N GLY A 123 -9.75 2.20 -4.20
CA GLY A 123 -10.84 3.14 -4.45
C GLY A 123 -10.91 3.52 -5.93
N ARG A 124 -12.12 3.80 -6.43
CA ARG A 124 -12.39 4.06 -7.86
C ARG A 124 -11.59 5.22 -8.45
N GLU A 125 -11.30 6.25 -7.66
CA GLU A 125 -10.55 7.42 -8.14
C GLU A 125 -9.04 7.17 -8.15
N GLU A 126 -8.48 6.54 -7.11
CA GLU A 126 -7.03 6.27 -7.03
C GLU A 126 -6.59 5.14 -7.98
N ALA A 127 -7.47 4.18 -8.27
CA ALA A 127 -7.23 3.15 -9.28
C ALA A 127 -7.20 3.71 -10.71
N ARG A 128 -7.86 4.86 -10.96
CA ARG A 128 -7.90 5.54 -12.27
C ARG A 128 -6.89 6.69 -12.37
N HIS A 129 -6.64 7.36 -11.26
CA HIS A 129 -5.70 8.47 -11.09
C HIS A 129 -4.84 8.24 -9.86
N PRO A 130 -3.78 7.42 -9.98
CA PRO A 130 -2.87 7.20 -8.88
C PRO A 130 -2.16 8.51 -8.49
N ALA A 131 -2.64 9.14 -7.43
CA ALA A 131 -2.00 10.27 -6.78
C ALA A 131 -1.42 9.77 -5.45
N LEU A 132 -0.14 10.05 -5.18
CA LEU A 132 0.40 9.80 -3.85
C LEU A 132 -0.27 10.79 -2.88
N PRO A 133 -0.62 10.38 -1.65
CA PRO A 133 -0.77 11.32 -0.54
C PRO A 133 0.64 11.77 -0.14
N ILE A 134 1.29 12.58 -0.98
CA ILE A 134 2.38 13.42 -0.48
C ILE A 134 1.68 14.64 0.09
N ASP A 135 1.63 14.70 1.41
CA ASP A 135 1.28 15.93 2.10
C ASP A 135 2.35 16.98 1.73
N PRO A 136 2.03 17.99 0.91
CA PRO A 136 3.02 18.95 0.43
C PRO A 136 3.62 19.76 1.60
N GLU A 137 2.99 19.76 2.77
CA GLU A 137 3.48 20.40 3.98
C GLU A 137 4.73 19.74 4.58
N GLN A 138 5.03 18.47 4.27
CA GLN A 138 6.27 17.80 4.73
C GLN A 138 7.51 18.14 3.88
N LEU A 139 7.37 18.90 2.79
CA LEU A 139 8.48 19.33 1.95
C LEU A 139 8.94 20.78 2.23
N GLY A 140 8.34 21.45 3.22
CA GLY A 140 8.66 22.82 3.59
C GLY A 140 9.19 22.95 5.02
N LYS A 141 10.50 22.79 5.20
CA LYS A 141 11.38 23.62 6.07
C LYS A 141 12.85 23.32 5.80
#